data_AF-A0A2X1RGT1-F1
#
_entry.id   AF-A0A2X1RGT1-F1
#
_cell.length_a   1.000
_cell.length_b   1.000
_cell.length_c   1.000
_cell.angle_alpha   90.00
_cell.angle_beta   90.00
_cell.angle_gamma   90.00
#
_symmetry.space_group_name_H-M   'P 1'
#
loop_
_entity.id
_entity.type
_entity.pdbx_description
1 polymer ?
#
loop_
_entity_poly.entity_id
_entity_poly.type
_entity_poly.pdbx_seq_one_letter_code
_entity_poly.pdbx_strand_id
1 'polypeptide(L)'
;MATEYPIVIETFKQASDALGYDLWYLVQQGPAEELNKTWQTQPALLAASVAIYRVWQEKFPQLKPEVMAGHSLGEYSALVCAGVLDFQDAIKLVELARKINATSCA
;
A
#
# COMPACT_ATOMS: atom_id res chain seq x y z
N MET A 1 -9.54 10.22 -10.09
CA MET A 1 -9.07 9.74 -8.78
C MET A 1 -7.78 10.43 -8.37
N ALA A 2 -6.59 10.05 -8.83
CA ALA A 2 -5.35 10.68 -8.33
C ALA A 2 -5.18 12.16 -8.73
N THR A 3 -5.70 12.57 -9.89
CA THR A 3 -5.78 13.98 -10.31
C THR A 3 -6.79 14.81 -9.52
N GLU A 4 -7.70 14.16 -8.81
CA GLU A 4 -8.79 14.78 -8.04
C GLU A 4 -8.49 14.78 -6.53
N TYR A 5 -7.69 13.81 -6.07
CA TYR A 5 -7.33 13.63 -4.66
C TYR A 5 -5.80 13.61 -4.51
N PRO A 6 -5.17 14.76 -4.18
CA PRO A 6 -3.72 14.87 -4.00
C PRO A 6 -3.13 13.87 -3.00
N ILE A 7 -3.91 13.49 -1.97
CA ILE A 7 -3.53 12.51 -0.95
C ILE A 7 -3.20 11.13 -1.54
N VAL A 8 -3.73 10.78 -2.71
CA VAL A 8 -3.37 9.54 -3.41
C VAL A 8 -1.91 9.60 -3.86
N ILE A 9 -1.51 10.68 -4.52
CA ILE A 9 -0.13 10.87 -4.97
C ILE A 9 0.83 10.94 -3.78
N GLU A 10 0.43 11.65 -2.72
CA GLU A 10 1.23 11.72 -1.49
C GLU A 10 1.42 10.35 -0.83
N THR A 11 0.37 9.54 -0.76
CA THR A 11 0.44 8.19 -0.20
C THR A 11 1.38 7.30 -1.01
N PHE A 12 1.30 7.35 -2.35
CA PHE A 12 2.23 6.60 -3.19
C PHE A 12 3.66 7.15 -3.11
N LYS A 13 3.85 8.46 -2.96
CA LYS A 13 5.16 9.05 -2.72
C LYS A 13 5.78 8.53 -1.42
N GLN A 14 5.02 8.49 -0.32
CA GLN A 14 5.49 7.92 0.95
C GLN A 14 5.91 6.46 0.81
N ALA A 15 5.18 5.68 0.01
CA ALA A 15 5.53 4.29 -0.30
C ALA A 15 6.81 4.19 -1.16
N SER A 16 6.92 5.01 -2.21
CA SER A 16 8.13 5.07 -3.04
C SER A 16 9.37 5.45 -2.22
N ASP A 17 9.24 6.46 -1.36
CA ASP A 17 10.30 6.91 -0.44
C ASP A 17 10.72 5.77 0.51
N ALA A 18 9.76 4.95 0.97
CA ALA A 18 10.03 3.80 1.85
C ALA A 18 10.71 2.62 1.12
N LEU A 19 10.37 2.39 -0.14
CA LEU A 19 10.85 1.27 -0.95
C LEU A 19 12.16 1.56 -1.69
N GLY A 20 12.49 2.83 -1.91
CA GLY A 20 13.66 3.25 -2.68
C GLY A 20 13.49 3.12 -4.20
N TYR A 21 12.26 2.92 -4.69
CA TYR A 21 11.93 2.94 -6.12
C TYR A 21 10.55 3.59 -6.34
N ASP A 22 10.28 4.03 -7.57
CA ASP A 22 9.03 4.70 -7.90
C ASP A 22 7.87 3.71 -8.05
N LEU A 23 7.15 3.48 -6.95
CA LEU A 23 5.96 2.63 -6.92
C LEU A 23 4.80 3.23 -7.71
N TRP A 24 4.69 4.57 -7.78
CA TRP A 24 3.65 5.24 -8.55
C TRP A 24 3.84 4.98 -10.04
N TYR A 25 5.05 5.18 -10.55
CA TYR A 25 5.40 4.85 -11.93
C TYR A 25 5.12 3.37 -12.22
N LEU A 26 5.57 2.46 -11.34
CA LEU A 26 5.38 1.02 -11.52
C LEU A 26 3.92 0.64 -11.69
N VAL A 27 3.00 1.24 -10.91
CA VAL A 27 1.57 0.95 -10.98
C VAL A 27 0.89 1.60 -12.19
N GLN A 28 1.33 2.78 -12.60
CA GLN A 28 0.66 3.53 -13.68
C GLN A 28 1.18 3.19 -15.09
N GLN A 29 2.48 2.97 -15.22
CA GLN A 29 3.19 2.90 -16.50
C GLN A 29 4.27 1.83 -16.54
N GLY A 30 4.55 1.15 -15.43
CA GLY A 30 5.57 0.12 -15.37
C GLY A 30 5.20 -1.12 -16.19
N PRO A 31 6.19 -1.95 -16.57
CA PRO A 31 5.93 -3.22 -17.23
C PRO A 31 5.03 -4.11 -16.36
N ALA A 32 4.04 -4.75 -16.97
CA ALA A 32 3.10 -5.62 -16.25
C ALA A 32 3.83 -6.78 -15.55
N GLU A 33 4.89 -7.31 -16.17
CA GLU A 33 5.72 -8.38 -15.63
C GLU A 33 6.43 -7.94 -14.34
N GLU A 34 6.88 -6.69 -14.27
CA GLU A 34 7.49 -6.13 -13.06
C GLU A 34 6.44 -5.92 -11.96
N LEU A 35 5.27 -5.36 -12.30
CA LEU A 35 4.20 -5.18 -11.33
C LEU A 35 3.66 -6.52 -10.80
N ASN A 36 3.65 -7.58 -11.63
CA ASN A 36 3.15 -8.91 -11.28
C ASN A 36 4.08 -9.72 -10.36
N LYS A 37 5.32 -9.25 -10.15
CA LYS A 37 6.18 -9.83 -9.12
C LYS A 37 5.54 -9.62 -7.77
N THR A 38 5.32 -10.69 -7.02
CA THR A 38 4.55 -10.64 -5.77
C THR A 38 5.10 -9.64 -4.75
N TRP A 39 6.42 -9.46 -4.70
CA TRP A 39 7.05 -8.46 -3.82
C TRP A 39 6.85 -7.01 -4.26
N GLN A 40 6.43 -6.76 -5.49
CA GLN A 40 6.01 -5.44 -5.99
C GLN A 40 4.49 -5.27 -5.99
N THR A 41 3.72 -6.31 -6.35
CA THR A 41 2.25 -6.25 -6.36
C THR A 41 1.68 -6.01 -4.97
N GLN A 42 2.21 -6.67 -3.94
CA GLN A 42 1.67 -6.58 -2.59
C GLN A 42 1.84 -5.21 -1.92
N PRO A 43 3.01 -4.56 -1.94
CA PRO A 43 3.11 -3.18 -1.45
C PRO A 43 2.29 -2.20 -2.30
N ALA A 44 2.13 -2.44 -3.62
CA ALA A 44 1.24 -1.63 -4.46
C ALA A 44 -0.24 -1.72 -4.00
N LEU A 45 -0.72 -2.93 -3.69
CA LEU A 45 -2.08 -3.15 -3.19
C LEU A 45 -2.29 -2.51 -1.80
N LEU A 46 -1.30 -2.61 -0.91
CA LEU A 46 -1.32 -1.94 0.39
C LEU A 46 -1.40 -0.41 0.23
N ALA A 47 -0.53 0.18 -0.59
CA ALA A 47 -0.51 1.62 -0.86
C ALA A 47 -1.84 2.11 -1.45
N ALA A 48 -2.41 1.38 -2.41
CA ALA A 48 -3.71 1.70 -3.00
C ALA A 48 -4.84 1.64 -1.96
N SER A 49 -4.87 0.62 -1.11
CA SER A 49 -5.89 0.46 -0.06
C SER A 49 -5.85 1.62 0.94
N VAL A 50 -4.65 1.98 1.39
CA VAL A 50 -4.44 3.08 2.35
C VAL A 50 -4.77 4.43 1.69
N ALA A 51 -4.42 4.63 0.41
CA ALA A 51 -4.77 5.85 -0.31
C ALA A 51 -6.28 6.04 -0.41
N ILE A 52 -7.03 4.97 -0.73
CA ILE A 52 -8.50 5.00 -0.77
C ILE A 52 -9.07 5.31 0.61
N TYR A 53 -8.53 4.70 1.67
CA TYR A 53 -8.97 4.97 3.04
C TYR A 53 -8.73 6.43 3.45
N ARG A 54 -7.57 7.01 3.12
CA ARG A 54 -7.26 8.42 3.38
C ARG A 54 -8.22 9.37 2.64
N VAL A 55 -8.52 9.08 1.37
CA VAL A 55 -9.55 9.83 0.61
C VAL A 55 -10.92 9.74 1.29
N TRP A 56 -11.29 8.55 1.78
CA TRP A 56 -12.55 8.37 2.50
C TRP A 56 -12.58 9.18 3.80
N GLN A 57 -11.48 9.21 4.56
CA GLN A 57 -11.37 10.03 5.78
C GLN A 57 -11.48 11.53 5.47
N GLU A 58 -10.87 12.02 4.39
CA GLU A 58 -11.00 13.42 3.96
C GLU A 58 -12.45 13.78 3.62
N LYS A 59 -13.18 12.87 2.96
CA LYS A 59 -14.59 13.08 2.59
C LYS A 59 -15.55 12.99 3.78
N PHE A 60 -15.24 12.15 4.76
CA PHE A 60 -16.14 11.83 5.86
C PHE A 60 -15.43 11.90 7.22
N PRO A 61 -14.90 13.06 7.63
CA PRO A 61 -14.08 13.19 8.83
C PRO A 61 -14.79 12.82 10.15
N GLN A 62 -16.13 12.82 10.14
CA GLN A 62 -16.97 12.42 11.27
C GLN A 62 -17.19 10.90 11.37
N LEU A 63 -16.90 10.13 10.32
CA LEU A 63 -17.06 8.68 10.32
C LEU A 63 -15.77 8.02 10.78
N LYS A 64 -15.85 7.26 11.88
CA LYS A 64 -14.74 6.48 12.43
C LYS A 64 -15.15 5.01 12.50
N PRO A 65 -14.52 4.11 11.71
CA PRO A 65 -14.80 2.69 11.79
C PRO A 65 -14.44 2.16 13.18
N GLU A 66 -15.36 1.43 13.82
CA GLU A 66 -15.10 0.77 15.11
C GLU A 66 -14.33 -0.54 14.93
N VAL A 67 -14.44 -1.16 13.77
CA VAL A 67 -13.80 -2.43 13.43
C VAL A 67 -13.21 -2.35 12.03
N MET A 68 -12.00 -2.89 11.86
CA MET A 68 -11.38 -3.12 10.57
C MET A 68 -10.89 -4.55 10.47
N ALA A 69 -11.00 -5.13 9.28
CA ALA A 69 -10.48 -6.45 8.97
C ALA A 69 -10.01 -6.48 7.52
N GLY A 70 -9.07 -7.37 7.24
CA GLY A 70 -8.62 -7.62 5.88
C GLY A 70 -8.17 -9.05 5.70
N HIS A 71 -8.39 -9.59 4.51
CA HIS A 71 -8.05 -10.97 4.20
C HIS A 71 -6.61 -11.07 3.72
N SER A 72 -5.81 -11.95 4.35
CA SER A 72 -4.41 -12.19 3.99
C SER A 72 -3.61 -10.87 3.97
N LEU A 73 -3.08 -10.45 2.82
CA LEU A 73 -2.41 -9.16 2.68
C LEU A 73 -3.25 -7.98 3.18
N GLY A 74 -4.58 -8.04 3.02
CA GLY A 74 -5.47 -6.98 3.46
C GLY A 74 -5.41 -6.72 4.97
N GLU A 75 -4.93 -7.67 5.77
CA GLU A 75 -4.74 -7.48 7.21
C GLU A 75 -3.75 -6.34 7.49
N TYR A 76 -2.67 -6.22 6.70
CA TYR A 76 -1.73 -5.10 6.81
C TYR A 76 -2.40 -3.76 6.51
N SER A 77 -3.26 -3.71 5.48
CA SER A 77 -4.04 -2.51 5.18
C SER A 77 -4.95 -2.13 6.34
N ALA A 78 -5.65 -3.12 6.94
CA ALA A 78 -6.52 -2.89 8.08
C ALA A 78 -5.74 -2.39 9.31
N LEU A 79 -4.58 -2.98 9.61
CA LEU A 79 -3.72 -2.57 10.73
C LEU A 79 -3.16 -1.15 10.54
N VAL A 80 -2.76 -0.79 9.32
CA VAL A 80 -2.30 0.59 9.01
C VAL A 80 -3.45 1.58 9.14
N CYS A 81 -4.61 1.28 8.55
CA CYS A 81 -5.77 2.17 8.61
C CYS A 81 -6.33 2.33 10.03
N ALA A 82 -6.18 1.30 10.88
CA ALA A 82 -6.50 1.35 12.31
C ALA A 82 -5.44 2.09 13.15
N GLY A 83 -4.31 2.50 12.56
CA GLY A 83 -3.22 3.19 13.25
C GLY A 83 -2.35 2.29 14.13
N VAL A 84 -2.42 0.97 13.95
CA VAL A 84 -1.62 -0.01 14.72
C VAL A 84 -0.21 -0.14 14.14
N LEU A 85 -0.09 -0.10 12.81
CA LEU A 85 1.19 -0.15 12.10
C LEU A 85 1.44 1.17 11.37
N ASP A 86 2.68 1.65 11.41
CA ASP A 86 3.11 2.74 10.55
C ASP A 86 3.06 2.31 9.08
N PHE A 87 2.63 3.24 8.21
CA PHE A 87 2.46 2.95 6.80
C PHE A 87 3.77 2.61 6.09
N GLN A 88 4.85 3.36 6.34
CA GLN A 88 6.13 3.15 5.68
C GLN A 88 6.79 1.86 6.14
N ASP A 89 6.66 1.53 7.43
CA ASP A 89 7.13 0.26 7.98
C ASP A 89 6.35 -0.93 7.42
N ALA A 90 5.01 -0.82 7.33
CA ALA A 90 4.18 -1.86 6.73
C ALA A 90 4.52 -2.10 5.25
N ILE A 91 4.77 -1.04 4.48
CA ILE A 91 5.19 -1.13 3.08
C ILE A 91 6.51 -1.91 2.95
N LYS A 92 7.52 -1.58 3.75
CA LYS A 92 8.82 -2.28 3.77
C LYS A 92 8.67 -3.73 4.21
N LEU A 93 7.87 -3.98 5.26
CA LEU A 93 7.64 -5.31 5.81
C LEU A 93 6.99 -6.24 4.78
N VAL A 94 5.95 -5.77 4.09
CA VAL A 94 5.24 -6.54 3.07
C VAL A 94 6.17 -6.89 1.91
N GLU A 95 6.96 -5.93 1.43
CA GLU A 95 7.94 -6.16 0.36
C GLU A 95 8.99 -7.21 0.77
N LEU A 96 9.60 -7.03 1.95
CA LEU A 96 10.62 -7.93 2.49
C LEU A 96 10.08 -9.35 2.68
N ALA A 97 8.91 -9.49 3.31
CA ALA A 97 8.29 -10.79 3.55
C ALA A 97 8.02 -11.56 2.25
N ARG A 98 7.74 -10.85 1.14
CA ARG A 98 7.55 -11.47 -0.17
C ARG A 98 8.87 -11.82 -0.87
N LYS A 99 9.90 -10.99 -0.75
CA LYS A 99 11.25 -11.32 -1.25
C LYS A 99 11.81 -12.58 -0.58
N ILE A 100 11.63 -12.72 0.73
CA ILE A 100 12.07 -13.92 1.48
C ILE A 100 11.35 -15.16 0.97
N ASN A 101 10.02 -15.12 0.86
CA ASN A 101 9.24 -16.28 0.42
C ASN A 101 9.54 -16.67 -1.03
N ALA A 102 9.81 -15.71 -1.90
CA ALA A 102 10.23 -15.99 -3.28
C ALA A 102 11.58 -16.71 -3.36
N THR A 103 12.48 -16.46 -2.39
CA THR A 103 13.81 -17.09 -2.33
C THR A 103 13.76 -18.47 -1.67
N SER A 104 12.78 -18.74 -0.79
CA SER A 104 12.63 -20.04 -0.12
C SER A 104 12.11 -21.18 -1.00
N CYS A 105 11.58 -20.84 -2.19
CA CYS A 105 11.08 -21.81 -3.17
C CYS A 105 12.09 -22.10 -4.30
N ALA A 106 13.31 -21.54 -4.22
CA ALA A 106 14.42 -21.81 -5.14
C ALA A 106 15.46 -22.71 -4.46
#